data_AF-A0A7J0A3J4-F1
#
_entry.id   AF-A0A7J0A3J4-F1
#
_cell.length_a   1.000
_cell.length_b   1.000
_cell.length_c   1.000
_cell.angle_alpha   90.00
_cell.angle_beta   90.00
_cell.angle_gamma   90.00
#
_symmetry.space_group_name_H-M   'P 1'
#
loop_
_entity.id
_entity.type
_entity.pdbx_description
1 polymer ?
#
loop_
_entity_poly.entity_id
_entity_poly.type
_entity_poly.pdbx_seq_one_letter_code
_entity_poly.pdbx_strand_id
1 'polypeptide(L)'
;MQIRKKTIVCMLLFILFVGNAVAQNLITNVYGRDIRSLNGKWNAIIDLYDQGRGMKVYRNQGPKGNTDFYEYSFQGGLRLNVPGDWNSQTPELKFYEGTVWYARHFDAKRLTHKRQFLYFGAVSYRCRVYLNGAEIGP
;
A
#
# COMPACT_ATOMS: atom_id res chain seq x y z
N MET A 1 56.19 20.56 3.33
CA MET A 1 55.23 20.02 4.32
C MET A 1 55.02 18.53 4.00
N GLN A 2 55.79 17.62 4.60
CA GLN A 2 55.67 16.18 4.31
C GLN A 2 54.53 15.58 5.13
N ILE A 3 53.46 15.17 4.45
CA ILE A 3 52.38 14.41 5.07
C ILE A 3 52.97 13.05 5.48
N ARG A 4 52.99 12.77 6.79
CA ARG A 4 53.59 11.57 7.37
C ARG A 4 52.77 10.35 6.91
N LYS A 5 53.41 9.32 6.34
CA LYS A 5 52.73 8.09 5.82
C LYS A 5 51.71 7.50 6.80
N LYS A 6 51.96 7.58 8.11
CA LYS A 6 51.04 7.13 9.17
C LYS A 6 49.70 7.88 9.17
N THR A 7 49.72 9.19 8.88
CA THR A 7 48.52 10.02 8.79
C THR A 7 47.66 9.65 7.58
N ILE A 8 48.29 9.29 6.46
CA ILE A 8 47.61 8.80 5.24
C ILE A 8 46.95 7.43 5.51
N VAL A 9 47.66 6.53 6.18
CA VAL A 9 47.13 5.21 6.56
C VAL A 9 45.94 5.34 7.52
N CYS A 10 46.00 6.22 8.53
CA CYS A 10 44.87 6.49 9.42
C CYS A 10 43.66 7.07 8.68
N MET A 11 43.86 7.99 7.72
CA MET A 11 42.76 8.52 6.90
C MET A 11 42.13 7.44 6.01
N LEU A 12 42.93 6.56 5.39
CA LEU A 12 42.42 5.46 4.57
C LEU A 12 41.64 4.43 5.41
N LEU A 13 42.08 4.14 6.64
CA LEU A 13 41.35 3.30 7.59
C LEU A 13 40.03 3.92 8.06
N PHE A 14 39.96 5.25 8.18
CA PHE A 14 38.73 5.94 8.56
C PHE A 14 37.68 5.91 7.44
N ILE A 15 38.10 6.01 6.17
CA ILE A 15 37.21 5.92 5.00
C ILE A 15 36.57 4.53 4.88
N LEU A 16 37.30 3.48 5.24
CA LEU A 16 36.78 2.10 5.26
C LEU A 16 35.68 1.86 6.32
N PHE A 17 35.62 2.70 7.37
CA PHE A 17 34.62 2.58 8.44
C PHE A 17 33.29 3.31 8.16
N VAL A 18 33.25 4.19 7.15
CA VAL A 18 32.05 4.98 6.78
C VAL A 18 31.05 4.18 5.91
N GLY A 19 31.40 2.94 5.53
CA GLY A 19 30.73 2.18 4.48
C GLY A 19 29.33 1.59 4.75
N ASN A 20 28.68 1.85 5.89
CA ASN A 20 27.35 1.27 6.18
C ASN A 20 26.33 2.32 6.63
N ALA A 21 26.18 3.40 5.85
CA ALA A 21 24.98 4.22 5.94
C ALA A 21 23.82 3.46 5.29
N VAL A 22 23.02 2.75 6.10
CA VAL A 22 21.76 2.16 5.64
C VAL A 22 20.80 3.31 5.33
N ALA A 23 20.44 3.45 4.05
CA ALA A 23 19.44 4.42 3.65
C ALA A 23 18.08 4.07 4.27
N GLN A 24 17.37 5.08 4.80
CA GLN A 24 15.99 4.89 5.25
C GLN A 24 15.11 4.50 4.05
N ASN A 25 14.45 3.34 4.14
CA ASN A 25 13.51 2.86 3.10
C ASN A 25 12.18 3.64 3.08
N LEU A 26 12.00 4.62 3.97
CA LEU A 26 10.77 5.39 4.12
C LEU A 26 10.94 6.81 3.56
N ILE A 27 9.88 7.31 2.94
CA ILE A 27 9.81 8.69 2.47
C ILE A 27 9.63 9.61 3.68
N THR A 28 10.64 10.41 4.01
CA THR A 28 10.52 11.42 5.07
C THR A 28 9.64 12.59 4.66
N ASN A 29 9.00 13.22 5.65
CA ASN A 29 8.14 14.40 5.53
C ASN A 29 7.14 14.30 4.36
N VAL A 30 6.34 13.23 4.34
CA VAL A 30 5.35 12.99 3.26
C VAL A 30 4.39 14.19 3.12
N TYR A 31 3.97 14.79 4.23
CA TYR A 31 3.06 15.93 4.23
C TYR A 31 3.67 17.24 3.70
N GLY A 32 5.00 17.31 3.57
CA GLY A 32 5.69 18.42 2.90
C GLY A 32 5.94 18.21 1.40
N ARG A 33 5.38 17.15 0.80
CA ARG A 33 5.57 16.80 -0.62
C ARG A 33 4.31 17.12 -1.44
N ASP A 34 4.45 17.02 -2.77
CA ASP A 34 3.30 17.02 -3.69
C ASP A 34 2.49 15.73 -3.47
N ILE A 35 1.36 15.87 -2.78
CA ILE A 35 0.50 14.76 -2.37
C ILE A 35 -0.89 14.88 -2.97
N ARG A 36 -1.46 13.74 -3.33
CA ARG A 36 -2.88 13.61 -3.68
C ARG A 36 -3.51 12.57 -2.79
N SER A 37 -4.52 12.97 -2.04
CA SER A 37 -5.24 12.07 -1.15
C SER A 37 -6.08 11.04 -1.94
N LEU A 38 -6.06 9.80 -1.46
CA LEU A 38 -7.00 8.74 -1.84
C LEU A 38 -7.96 8.43 -0.67
N ASN A 39 -8.25 9.40 0.19
CA ASN A 39 -9.27 9.29 1.24
C ASN A 39 -10.69 9.37 0.63
N GLY A 40 -11.69 9.01 1.43
CA GLY A 40 -13.11 9.01 1.06
C GLY A 40 -13.77 7.65 1.29
N LYS A 41 -14.94 7.43 0.67
CA LYS A 41 -15.67 6.15 0.77
C LYS A 41 -15.18 5.13 -0.25
N TRP A 42 -14.58 4.05 0.21
CA TRP A 42 -14.14 2.92 -0.61
C TRP A 42 -15.19 1.82 -0.55
N ASN A 43 -15.32 1.03 -1.62
CA ASN A 43 -16.16 -0.17 -1.59
C ASN A 43 -15.49 -1.24 -0.74
N ALA A 44 -16.28 -1.98 0.03
CA ALA A 44 -15.78 -2.96 0.97
C ALA A 44 -16.49 -4.31 0.80
N ILE A 45 -15.73 -5.40 0.95
CA ILE A 45 -16.25 -6.77 1.05
C ILE A 45 -15.70 -7.38 2.34
N ILE A 46 -16.59 -7.85 3.20
CA ILE A 46 -16.25 -8.59 4.42
C ILE A 46 -15.98 -10.04 4.02
N ASP A 47 -14.75 -10.52 4.21
CA ASP A 47 -14.28 -11.84 3.77
C ASP A 47 -13.93 -12.70 4.99
N LEU A 48 -14.98 -13.15 5.69
CA LEU A 48 -14.89 -13.90 6.94
C LEU A 48 -14.04 -15.18 6.81
N TYR A 49 -14.05 -15.82 5.64
CA TYR A 49 -13.40 -17.10 5.40
C TYR A 49 -12.13 -17.00 4.54
N ASP A 50 -11.61 -15.79 4.32
CA ASP A 50 -10.39 -15.54 3.52
C ASP A 50 -10.42 -16.11 2.09
N GLN A 51 -11.61 -16.25 1.49
CA GLN A 51 -11.79 -16.86 0.17
C GLN A 51 -11.48 -15.89 -0.98
N GLY A 52 -11.56 -14.58 -0.73
CA GLY A 52 -11.41 -13.56 -1.75
C GLY A 52 -10.07 -13.61 -2.48
N ARG A 53 -8.99 -14.05 -1.80
CA ARG A 53 -7.68 -14.23 -2.44
C ARG A 53 -7.68 -15.41 -3.41
N GLY A 54 -8.30 -16.53 -3.02
CA GLY A 54 -8.45 -17.71 -3.87
C GLY A 54 -9.28 -17.42 -5.12
N MET A 55 -10.35 -16.64 -4.95
CA MET A 55 -11.21 -16.14 -6.04
C MET A 55 -10.60 -14.99 -6.85
N LYS A 56 -9.46 -14.46 -6.41
CA LYS A 56 -8.76 -13.32 -7.03
C LYS A 56 -9.64 -12.08 -7.20
N VAL A 57 -10.40 -11.72 -6.17
CA VAL A 57 -11.31 -10.56 -6.19
C VAL A 57 -10.61 -9.26 -6.59
N TYR A 58 -9.32 -9.13 -6.27
CA TYR A 58 -8.46 -8.00 -6.66
C TYR A 58 -8.34 -7.76 -8.17
N ARG A 59 -8.74 -8.71 -9.02
CA ARG A 59 -8.82 -8.53 -10.48
C ARG A 59 -10.07 -7.79 -10.93
N ASN A 60 -11.04 -7.60 -10.05
CA ASN A 60 -12.30 -6.91 -10.31
C ASN A 60 -12.97 -7.37 -11.62
N GLN A 61 -13.07 -8.68 -11.80
CA GLN A 61 -13.71 -9.27 -12.96
C GLN A 61 -15.23 -9.19 -12.80
N GLY A 62 -15.90 -8.81 -13.88
CA GLY A 62 -17.34 -8.91 -14.02
C GLY A 62 -17.70 -9.85 -15.17
N PRO A 63 -18.94 -10.35 -15.20
CA PRO A 63 -19.41 -11.20 -16.28
C PRO A 63 -19.38 -10.46 -17.62
N LYS A 64 -18.89 -11.11 -18.68
CA LYS A 64 -18.84 -10.55 -20.05
C LYS A 64 -19.80 -11.26 -21.00
N GLY A 65 -20.03 -12.55 -20.77
CA GLY A 65 -21.01 -13.36 -21.50
C GLY A 65 -22.09 -13.96 -20.59
N ASN A 66 -23.05 -14.65 -21.21
CA ASN A 66 -24.21 -15.23 -20.51
C ASN A 66 -23.86 -16.36 -19.53
N THR A 67 -22.68 -16.96 -19.67
CA THR A 67 -22.21 -18.07 -18.83
C THR A 67 -21.20 -17.63 -17.78
N ASP A 68 -20.70 -16.39 -17.86
CA ASP A 68 -19.76 -15.89 -16.87
C ASP A 68 -20.52 -15.57 -15.59
N PHE A 69 -20.03 -16.08 -14.47
CA PHE A 69 -20.61 -15.82 -13.17
C PHE A 69 -19.51 -15.56 -12.14
N TYR A 70 -19.72 -14.51 -11.33
CA TYR A 70 -18.82 -14.10 -10.27
C TYR A 70 -19.64 -13.78 -9.02
N GLU A 71 -19.27 -14.36 -7.88
CA GLU A 71 -19.98 -14.20 -6.61
C GLU A 71 -19.59 -12.92 -5.86
N TYR A 72 -18.88 -11.99 -6.50
CA TYR A 72 -18.44 -10.75 -5.89
C TYR A 72 -18.63 -9.55 -6.81
N SER A 73 -18.80 -8.38 -6.20
CA SER A 73 -18.80 -7.09 -6.88
C SER A 73 -18.27 -6.01 -5.94
N PHE A 74 -17.39 -5.14 -6.43
CA PHE A 74 -17.00 -3.93 -5.72
C PHE A 74 -17.94 -2.75 -6.02
N GLN A 75 -19.14 -2.99 -6.57
CA GLN A 75 -20.15 -1.96 -6.84
C GLN A 75 -21.49 -2.34 -6.21
N GLY A 76 -22.21 -1.33 -5.70
CA GLY A 76 -23.56 -1.49 -5.14
C GLY A 76 -23.64 -2.02 -3.71
N GLY A 77 -22.51 -2.34 -3.08
CA GLY A 77 -22.44 -2.90 -1.72
C GLY A 77 -22.00 -1.93 -0.63
N LEU A 78 -21.45 -2.49 0.45
CA LEU A 78 -20.91 -1.76 1.60
C LEU A 78 -19.82 -0.77 1.17
N ARG A 79 -19.84 0.41 1.77
CA ARG A 79 -18.78 1.42 1.60
C ARG A 79 -18.31 1.93 2.94
N LEU A 80 -17.00 1.85 3.17
CA LEU A 80 -16.36 2.29 4.41
C LEU A 80 -15.56 3.56 4.16
N ASN A 81 -15.57 4.46 5.14
CA ASN A 81 -14.76 5.67 5.16
C ASN A 81 -13.28 5.30 5.36
N VAL A 82 -12.42 5.96 4.60
CA VAL A 82 -10.95 5.91 4.72
C VAL A 82 -10.44 7.35 4.84
N PRO A 83 -9.64 7.69 5.88
CA PRO A 83 -9.20 6.81 6.97
C PRO A 83 -10.33 6.54 7.98
N GLY A 84 -10.17 5.47 8.76
CA GLY A 84 -11.07 5.08 9.84
C GLY A 84 -10.96 3.58 10.13
N ASP A 85 -11.15 3.18 11.38
CA ASP A 85 -11.39 1.77 11.72
C ASP A 85 -12.73 1.32 11.12
N TRP A 86 -12.87 0.02 10.81
CA TRP A 86 -14.15 -0.50 10.35
C TRP A 86 -15.14 -0.76 11.50
N ASN A 87 -14.62 -0.96 12.72
CA ASN A 87 -15.37 -1.42 13.89
C ASN A 87 -16.48 -0.45 14.31
N SER A 88 -16.21 0.85 14.19
CA SER A 88 -17.15 1.91 14.57
C SER A 88 -18.11 2.33 13.44
N GLN A 89 -17.95 1.81 12.22
CA GLN A 89 -18.71 2.30 11.06
C GLN A 89 -20.03 1.57 10.84
N THR A 90 -20.15 0.32 11.28
CA THR A 90 -21.40 -0.44 11.25
C THR A 90 -21.45 -1.44 12.42
N PRO A 91 -22.60 -1.65 13.08
CA PRO A 91 -22.68 -2.53 14.26
C PRO A 91 -22.18 -3.95 14.02
N GLU A 92 -22.37 -4.49 12.82
CA GLU A 92 -21.94 -5.84 12.40
C GLU A 92 -20.42 -6.01 12.40
N LEU A 93 -19.67 -4.90 12.25
CA LEU A 93 -18.21 -4.91 12.24
C LEU A 93 -17.60 -4.65 13.62
N LYS A 94 -18.41 -4.35 14.65
CA LYS A 94 -17.93 -3.95 15.97
C LYS A 94 -16.90 -4.91 16.56
N PHE A 95 -17.18 -6.21 16.46
CA PHE A 95 -16.32 -7.28 16.95
C PHE A 95 -15.71 -8.12 15.81
N TYR A 96 -15.76 -7.61 14.57
CA TYR A 96 -15.26 -8.36 13.43
C TYR A 96 -13.73 -8.38 13.43
N GLU A 97 -13.20 -9.60 13.43
CA GLU A 97 -11.78 -9.91 13.28
C GLU A 97 -11.63 -10.82 12.06
N GLY A 98 -10.94 -10.33 11.02
CA GLY A 98 -10.81 -11.05 9.76
C GLY A 98 -10.37 -10.14 8.62
N THR A 99 -10.61 -10.57 7.39
CA THR A 99 -10.22 -9.83 6.19
C THR A 99 -11.36 -8.95 5.69
N VAL A 100 -11.07 -7.66 5.50
CA VAL A 100 -11.94 -6.75 4.75
C VAL A 100 -11.20 -6.28 3.51
N TRP A 101 -11.77 -6.52 2.33
CA TRP A 101 -11.25 -6.00 1.07
C TRP A 101 -11.72 -4.57 0.88
N TYR A 102 -10.79 -3.65 0.64
CA TYR A 102 -11.09 -2.26 0.27
C TYR A 102 -10.73 -2.02 -1.20
N ALA A 103 -11.63 -1.41 -1.96
CA ALA A 103 -11.40 -1.07 -3.36
C ALA A 103 -11.91 0.33 -3.73
N ARG A 104 -11.17 1.01 -4.59
CA ARG A 104 -11.61 2.24 -5.25
C ARG A 104 -10.94 2.40 -6.61
N HIS A 105 -11.58 3.17 -7.48
CA HIS A 105 -10.95 3.69 -8.68
C HIS A 105 -10.32 5.07 -8.41
N PHE A 106 -9.27 5.38 -9.17
CA PHE A 106 -8.66 6.70 -9.23
C PHE A 106 -7.96 6.88 -10.57
N ASP A 107 -8.04 8.07 -11.14
CA ASP A 107 -7.29 8.41 -12.34
C ASP A 107 -5.86 8.81 -11.98
N ALA A 108 -4.88 8.40 -12.78
CA ALA A 108 -3.50 8.84 -12.63
C ALA A 108 -2.87 9.11 -13.99
N LYS A 109 -2.18 10.24 -14.12
CA LYS A 109 -1.39 10.57 -15.32
C LYS A 109 -0.01 9.93 -15.20
N ARG A 110 0.42 9.22 -16.24
CA ARG A 110 1.80 8.74 -16.34
C ARG A 110 2.72 9.92 -16.64
N LEU A 111 3.69 10.16 -15.76
CA LEU A 111 4.66 11.24 -15.90
C LEU A 111 6.05 10.63 -16.13
N THR A 112 6.59 10.75 -17.34
CA THR A 112 7.85 10.10 -17.76
C THR A 112 9.07 10.51 -16.95
N HIS A 113 9.08 11.72 -16.39
CA HIS A 113 10.21 12.27 -15.63
C HIS A 113 9.97 12.31 -14.11
N LYS A 114 8.90 11.69 -13.61
CA LYS A 114 8.59 11.66 -12.18
C LYS A 114 8.32 10.24 -11.70
N ARG A 115 8.60 10.01 -10.42
CA ARG A 115 8.17 8.80 -9.71
C ARG A 115 6.95 9.12 -8.89
N GLN A 116 6.02 8.17 -8.82
CA GLN A 116 4.81 8.25 -8.01
C GLN A 116 4.81 7.06 -7.06
N PHE A 117 4.37 7.30 -5.83
CA PHE A 117 4.33 6.29 -4.77
C PHE A 117 2.95 6.27 -4.16
N LEU A 118 2.46 5.08 -3.84
CA LEU A 118 1.35 4.92 -2.90
C LEU A 118 1.93 4.96 -1.49
N TYR A 119 1.34 5.79 -0.63
CA TYR A 119 1.75 5.91 0.77
C TYR A 119 0.54 5.65 1.66
N PHE A 120 0.70 4.71 2.58
CA PHE A 120 -0.27 4.39 3.60
C PHE A 120 0.26 4.86 4.95
N GLY A 121 -0.46 5.74 5.63
CA GLY A 121 -0.05 6.23 6.95
C GLY A 121 -0.04 5.10 7.99
N ALA A 122 -1.11 4.30 8.00
CA ALA A 122 -1.23 3.07 8.76
C ALA A 122 -2.32 2.18 8.15
N VAL A 123 -2.10 0.87 8.20
CA VAL A 123 -3.13 -0.16 7.95
C VAL A 123 -2.96 -1.21 9.05
N SER A 124 -4.03 -1.50 9.78
CA SER A 124 -3.98 -2.41 10.93
C SER A 124 -4.77 -3.69 10.65
N TYR A 125 -4.27 -4.89 10.98
CA TYR A 125 -2.92 -5.19 11.50
C TYR A 125 -1.90 -5.44 10.38
N ARG A 126 -2.35 -6.04 9.28
CA ARG A 126 -1.56 -6.42 8.10
C ARG A 126 -2.39 -6.22 6.85
N CYS A 127 -1.75 -5.95 5.72
CA CYS A 127 -2.43 -5.85 4.45
C CYS A 127 -1.72 -6.63 3.35
N ARG A 128 -2.34 -6.61 2.17
CA ARG A 128 -1.73 -6.85 0.88
C ARG A 128 -2.34 -5.86 -0.08
N VAL A 129 -1.50 -5.17 -0.84
CA VAL A 129 -1.93 -4.12 -1.76
C VAL A 129 -1.93 -4.68 -3.17
N TYR A 130 -3.05 -4.49 -3.86
CA TYR A 130 -3.20 -4.87 -5.26
C TYR A 130 -3.50 -3.63 -6.09
N LEU A 131 -2.83 -3.50 -7.24
CA LEU A 131 -3.04 -2.42 -8.19
C LEU A 131 -3.26 -3.03 -9.58
N ASN A 132 -4.36 -2.65 -10.23
CA ASN A 132 -4.73 -3.12 -11.57
C ASN A 132 -4.67 -4.66 -11.73
N GLY A 133 -5.12 -5.40 -10.72
CA GLY A 133 -5.22 -6.86 -10.76
C GLY A 133 -3.96 -7.64 -10.37
N ALA A 134 -2.89 -6.97 -9.91
CA ALA A 134 -1.66 -7.61 -9.45
C ALA A 134 -1.26 -7.13 -8.04
N GLU A 135 -0.66 -8.02 -7.23
CA GLU A 135 -0.09 -7.68 -5.92
C GLU A 135 1.17 -6.82 -6.11
N ILE A 136 1.30 -5.75 -5.34
CA ILE A 136 2.44 -4.82 -5.39
C ILE A 136 3.22 -4.75 -4.07
N GLY A 137 2.71 -5.38 -3.01
CA GLY A 137 3.38 -5.49 -1.73
C GLY A 137 2.44 -5.96 -0.61
N PRO A 138 2.98 -6.55 0.47
CA PRO A 138 2.26 -6.67 1.73
C PRO A 138 2.01 -5.29 2.37
#